data_AF-A0A060C266-F1
#
_entry.id   AF-A0A060C266-F1
#
_cell.length_a   1.000
_cell.length_b   1.000
_cell.length_c   1.000
_cell.angle_alpha   90.00
_cell.angle_beta   90.00
_cell.angle_gamma   90.00
#
_symmetry.space_group_name_H-M   'P 1'
#
loop_
_entity.id
_entity.type
_entity.pdbx_description
1 polymer ?
#
loop_
_entity_poly.entity_id
_entity_poly.type
_entity_poly.pdbx_seq_one_letter_code
_entity_poly.pdbx_strand_id
1 'polypeptide(L)'
;PVRTSGLYAVNYPADTEVDEGANDMSRRIQAMAAQCPTTRLVVGGYSLGAAVADVVLAVPIRAFGFDRPLPEAPTSTSPRWPCSVTDSSGSGRLHL
;
A
#
# COMPACT_ATOMS: atom_id res chain seq x y z
N PRO A 1 -6.28 -24.79 -0.77
CA PRO A 1 -5.86 -23.64 0.08
C PRO A 1 -6.82 -22.46 -0.11
N VAL A 2 -7.45 -22.00 0.96
CA VAL A 2 -8.24 -20.75 0.97
C VAL A 2 -7.28 -19.57 0.91
N ARG A 3 -7.58 -18.56 0.10
CA ARG A 3 -6.83 -17.30 0.05
C ARG A 3 -7.63 -16.25 0.81
N THR A 4 -7.00 -15.60 1.78
CA THR A 4 -7.58 -14.46 2.49
C THR A 4 -7.23 -13.16 1.76
N SER A 5 -8.15 -12.21 1.79
CA SER A 5 -7.94 -10.84 1.32
C SER A 5 -8.20 -9.86 2.46
N GLY A 6 -7.48 -8.74 2.44
CA GLY A 6 -7.67 -7.62 3.36
C GLY A 6 -7.97 -6.35 2.56
N LEU A 7 -8.76 -5.46 3.15
CA LEU A 7 -9.06 -4.14 2.59
C LEU A 7 -8.34 -3.06 3.40
N TYR A 8 -7.87 -2.03 2.72
CA TYR A 8 -7.41 -0.80 3.35
C TYR A 8 -8.00 0.37 2.57
N ALA A 9 -8.81 1.19 3.25
CA ALA A 9 -9.25 2.47 2.71
C ALA A 9 -8.15 3.50 2.93
N VAL A 10 -7.79 4.22 1.87
CA VAL A 10 -6.82 5.32 1.95
C VAL A 10 -7.38 6.39 2.88
N ASN A 11 -6.57 6.80 3.85
CA ASN A 11 -7.01 7.71 4.90
C ASN A 11 -6.50 9.13 4.65
N TYR A 12 -7.37 9.99 4.13
CA TYR A 12 -7.09 11.39 3.81
C TYR A 12 -8.40 12.19 3.78
N PRO A 13 -8.37 13.55 3.84
CA PRO A 13 -9.57 14.38 3.94
C PRO A 13 -10.55 14.22 2.76
N ALA A 14 -10.04 13.95 1.56
CA ALA A 14 -10.80 13.67 0.35
C ALA A 14 -11.68 14.82 -0.17
N ASP A 15 -11.35 16.07 0.15
CA ASP A 15 -11.95 17.26 -0.46
C ASP A 15 -11.21 17.61 -1.75
N THR A 16 -9.90 17.88 -1.63
CA THR A 16 -9.01 18.21 -2.76
C THR A 16 -7.60 17.61 -2.67
N GLU A 17 -7.29 16.92 -1.57
CA GLU A 17 -5.92 16.61 -1.13
C GLU A 17 -5.40 15.31 -1.75
N VAL A 18 -5.18 15.34 -3.08
CA VAL A 18 -4.66 14.18 -3.83
C VAL A 18 -3.29 13.74 -3.34
N ASP A 19 -2.43 14.68 -2.97
CA ASP A 19 -1.08 14.45 -2.48
C ASP A 19 -1.06 13.71 -1.15
N GLU A 20 -1.90 14.12 -0.18
CA GLU A 20 -2.06 13.41 1.09
C GLU A 20 -2.58 11.99 0.89
N GLY A 21 -3.61 11.83 0.04
CA GLY A 21 -4.13 10.50 -0.32
C GLY A 21 -3.07 9.62 -0.98
N ALA A 22 -2.25 10.19 -1.88
CA ALA A 22 -1.19 9.45 -2.57
C ALA A 22 -0.09 9.05 -1.59
N ASN A 23 0.28 9.92 -0.66
CA ASN A 23 1.27 9.62 0.37
C ASN A 23 0.80 8.52 1.32
N ASP A 24 -0.48 8.51 1.70
CA ASP A 24 -1.09 7.45 2.52
C ASP A 24 -1.13 6.10 1.79
N MET A 25 -1.60 6.10 0.55
CA MET A 25 -1.67 4.91 -0.29
C MET A 25 -0.27 4.32 -0.54
N SER A 26 0.71 5.15 -0.93
CA SER A 26 2.10 4.72 -1.09
C SER A 26 2.70 4.16 0.19
N ARG A 27 2.45 4.80 1.35
CA ARG A 27 2.88 4.28 2.66
C ARG A 27 2.33 2.88 2.91
N ARG A 28 1.05 2.64 2.61
CA ARG A 28 0.42 1.32 2.79
C ARG A 28 1.02 0.27 1.85
N ILE A 29 1.20 0.60 0.56
CA ILE A 29 1.79 -0.30 -0.43
C ILE A 29 3.21 -0.69 -0.03
N GLN A 30 4.04 0.30 0.32
CA GLN A 30 5.43 0.06 0.72
C GLN A 30 5.51 -0.76 2.02
N ALA A 31 4.64 -0.49 2.99
CA ALA A 31 4.54 -1.28 4.21
C ALA A 31 4.17 -2.74 3.91
N MET A 32 3.20 -2.98 3.02
CA MET A 32 2.81 -4.33 2.59
C MET A 32 3.94 -5.02 1.82
N ALA A 33 4.64 -4.32 0.93
CA ALA A 33 5.78 -4.89 0.21
C ALA A 33 6.92 -5.30 1.16
N ALA A 34 7.18 -4.50 2.20
CA ALA A 34 8.23 -4.77 3.19
C ALA A 34 7.86 -5.89 4.16
N GLN A 35 6.63 -5.90 4.67
CA GLN A 35 6.16 -6.88 5.65
C GLN A 35 5.74 -8.20 5.00
N CYS A 36 5.31 -8.13 3.73
CA CYS A 36 4.57 -9.15 3.02
C CYS A 36 4.93 -9.21 1.52
N PRO A 37 6.18 -9.57 1.18
CA PRO A 37 6.69 -9.46 -0.20
C PRO A 37 5.97 -10.37 -1.21
N THR A 38 5.24 -11.40 -0.76
CA THR A 38 4.45 -12.30 -1.62
C THR A 38 2.98 -11.90 -1.75
N THR A 39 2.52 -10.88 -1.03
CA THR A 39 1.13 -10.42 -1.11
C THR A 39 0.91 -9.70 -2.43
N ARG A 40 -0.18 -10.08 -3.12
CA ARG A 40 -0.63 -9.40 -4.33
C ARG A 40 -1.52 -8.23 -3.92
N LEU A 41 -1.26 -7.06 -4.48
CA LEU A 41 -2.02 -5.84 -4.23
C LEU A 41 -2.89 -5.51 -5.44
N VAL A 42 -4.12 -5.11 -5.18
CA VAL A 42 -5.02 -4.48 -6.16
C VAL A 42 -5.28 -3.08 -5.63
N VAL A 43 -5.04 -2.07 -6.46
CA VAL A 43 -5.10 -0.65 -6.09
C VAL A 43 -6.05 0.04 -7.04
N GLY A 44 -6.83 0.99 -6.53
CA GLY A 44 -7.75 1.79 -7.32
C GLY A 44 -8.55 2.75 -6.45
N GLY A 45 -9.39 3.54 -7.11
CA GLY A 45 -10.29 4.48 -6.46
C GLY A 45 -11.36 4.99 -7.41
N TYR A 46 -12.28 5.81 -6.88
CA TYR A 46 -13.35 6.45 -7.63
C TYR A 46 -13.26 7.97 -7.46
N SER A 47 -13.59 8.73 -8.50
CA SER A 47 -13.54 10.20 -8.49
C SER A 47 -12.15 10.70 -8.07
N LEU A 48 -12.05 11.55 -7.03
CA LEU A 48 -10.76 12.02 -6.47
C LEU A 48 -9.82 10.86 -6.10
N GLY A 49 -10.36 9.74 -5.61
CA GLY A 49 -9.58 8.55 -5.29
C GLY A 49 -8.96 7.87 -6.52
N ALA A 50 -9.51 8.06 -7.73
CA ALA A 50 -8.87 7.60 -8.95
C ALA A 50 -7.64 8.45 -9.28
N ALA A 51 -7.72 9.76 -9.10
CA ALA A 51 -6.56 10.65 -9.25
C ALA A 51 -5.44 10.31 -8.24
N VAL A 52 -5.80 9.97 -7.00
CA VAL A 52 -4.85 9.45 -6.00
C VAL A 52 -4.13 8.19 -6.50
N ALA A 53 -4.88 7.21 -7.02
CA ALA A 53 -4.31 5.98 -7.54
C ALA A 53 -3.38 6.24 -8.75
N ASP A 54 -3.78 7.14 -9.65
CA ASP A 54 -2.96 7.51 -10.82
C ASP A 54 -1.63 8.16 -10.40
N VAL A 55 -1.63 9.06 -9.42
CA VAL A 55 -0.39 9.68 -8.91
C VAL A 55 0.57 8.62 -8.38
N VAL A 56 0.07 7.70 -7.55
CA VAL A 56 0.89 6.64 -6.94
C VAL A 56 1.51 5.71 -7.99
N LEU A 57 0.78 5.41 -9.06
CA LEU A 57 1.21 4.46 -10.10
C LEU A 57 2.04 5.11 -11.20
N ALA A 58 1.85 6.41 -11.49
CA ALA A 58 2.42 7.07 -12.66
C ALA A 58 3.54 8.09 -12.34
N VAL A 59 3.64 8.60 -11.12
CA VAL A 59 4.58 9.68 -10.77
C VAL A 59 5.78 9.12 -9.97
N PRO A 60 6.97 8.94 -10.59
CA PRO A 60 8.14 8.38 -9.90
C PRO A 60 8.98 9.42 -9.14
N ILE A 61 8.51 10.67 -9.06
CA ILE A 61 9.26 11.79 -8.47
C ILE A 61 8.48 12.40 -7.30
N ARG A 62 9.22 13.03 -6.38
CA ARG A 62 8.62 13.84 -5.31
C ARG A 62 8.30 15.23 -5.85
N ALA A 63 7.01 15.59 -5.88
CA ALA A 63 6.55 16.86 -6.41
C ALA A 63 5.15 17.22 -5.87
N PHE A 64 4.85 18.52 -5.78
CA PHE A 64 3.51 19.03 -5.43
C PHE A 64 2.87 18.38 -4.19
N GLY A 65 3.66 18.19 -3.12
CA GLY A 65 3.20 17.57 -1.87
C GLY A 65 3.28 16.04 -1.83
N PHE A 66 3.36 15.36 -2.98
CA PHE A 66 3.63 13.92 -3.03
C PHE A 66 5.10 13.64 -2.72
N ASP A 67 5.37 12.97 -1.61
CA ASP A 67 6.72 12.76 -1.06
C ASP A 67 7.12 11.28 -0.97
N ARG A 68 6.18 10.36 -1.27
CA ARG A 68 6.38 8.91 -1.20
C ARG A 68 6.13 8.22 -2.54
N PRO A 69 6.92 8.48 -3.60
CA PRO A 69 6.86 7.68 -4.81
C PRO A 69 7.10 6.19 -4.50
N LEU A 70 6.44 5.30 -5.23
CA LEU A 70 6.74 3.89 -5.13
C LEU A 70 8.18 3.64 -5.59
N PRO A 71 8.93 2.77 -4.91
CA PRO A 71 10.25 2.38 -5.38
C PRO A 71 10.12 1.64 -6.72
N GLU A 72 11.16 1.71 -7.53
CA GLU A 72 11.25 0.88 -8.73
C GLU A 72 11.08 -0.60 -8.36
N ALA A 73 10.42 -1.35 -9.23
CA ALA A 73 10.20 -2.77 -8.99
C ALA A 73 11.58 -3.46 -8.81
N PRO A 74 11.81 -4.17 -7.70
CA PRO A 74 13.06 -4.89 -7.53
C PRO A 74 13.20 -5.95 -8.61
N THR A 75 14.35 -6.02 -9.28
CA THR A 75 14.72 -7.13 -10.17
C THR A 75 14.83 -8.41 -9.34
N SER A 76 13.71 -9.13 -9.23
CA SER A 76 13.51 -10.47 -8.68
C SER A 76 14.72 -11.09 -7.94
N THR A 77 14.79 -10.88 -6.62
CA THR A 77 15.52 -11.77 -5.70
C THR A 77 14.75 -11.79 -4.39
N SER A 78 13.89 -12.79 -4.22
CA SER A 78 12.96 -12.89 -3.10
C SER A 78 13.52 -13.81 -2.01
N PRO A 79 13.79 -13.33 -0.77
CA PRO A 79 13.91 -14.19 0.39
C PRO A 79 12.51 -14.50 0.92
N ARG A 80 12.15 -15.79 0.95
CA ARG A 80 10.84 -16.27 1.42
C ARG A 80 10.76 -16.20 2.95
N TRP A 81 10.38 -15.05 3.50
CA TRP A 81 9.92 -14.97 4.89
C TRP A 81 8.39 -14.89 4.92
N PRO A 82 7.72 -15.61 5.85
CA PRO A 82 6.28 -15.53 5.99
C PRO A 82 5.85 -14.16 6.55
N CYS A 83 4.81 -13.59 5.95
CA CYS A 83 4.05 -12.44 6.45
C CYS A 83 3.68 -12.62 7.93
N SER A 84 4.23 -11.80 8.81
CA SER A 84 3.77 -11.70 10.20
C SER A 84 2.82 -10.52 10.31
N VAL A 85 1.53 -10.72 10.03
CA VAL A 85 0.50 -9.72 10.40
C VAL A 85 0.37 -9.73 11.92
N THR A 86 1.07 -8.83 12.61
CA THR A 86 0.81 -8.60 14.04
C THR A 86 -0.38 -7.64 14.11
N ASP A 87 -1.52 -8.14 14.59
CA ASP A 87 -2.64 -7.28 14.97
C ASP A 87 -2.19 -6.33 16.09
N SER A 88 -2.70 -5.10 16.08
CA SER A 88 -2.33 -4.03 17.03
C SER A 88 -2.74 -4.34 18.48
N SER A 89 -3.39 -5.49 18.71
CA SER A 89 -3.90 -5.97 20.00
C SER A 89 -2.88 -6.75 20.85
N GLY A 90 -1.66 -7.00 20.35
CA GLY A 90 -0.61 -7.66 21.14
C GLY A 90 -0.90 -9.11 21.55
N SER A 91 -1.99 -9.71 21.07
CA SER A 91 -2.33 -11.12 21.34
C SER A 91 -2.05 -11.96 20.11
N GLY A 92 -0.84 -12.52 20.05
CA GLY A 92 -0.48 -13.51 19.06
C GLY A 92 -1.35 -14.76 19.20
N ARG A 93 -2.23 -15.00 18.21
CA ARG A 93 -2.80 -16.32 17.93
C ARG A 93 -3.12 -16.42 16.44
N LEU A 94 -2.23 -17.11 15.73
CA LEU A 94 -2.46 -17.67 14.41
C LEU A 94 -3.70 -18.58 14.45
N HIS A 95 -4.64 -18.39 13.53
CA HIS A 95 -5.61 -19.41 13.16
C HIS A 95 -5.62 -19.58 11.64
N LEU A 96 -5.70 -20.86 11.25
CA LEU A 96 -5.51 -21.47 9.92
C LEU A 96 -6.33 -20.85 8.79
#